data_AF-A0A918K9L1-F1
#
_entry.id   AF-A0A918K9L1-F1
#
_cell.length_a   1.000
_cell.length_b   1.000
_cell.length_c   1.000
_cell.angle_alpha   90.00
_cell.angle_beta   90.00
_cell.angle_gamma   90.00
#
_symmetry.space_group_name_H-M   'P 1'
#
loop_
_entity.id
_entity.type
_entity.pdbx_description
1 polymer ?
#
loop_
_entity_poly.entity_id
_entity_poly.type
_entity_poly.pdbx_seq_one_letter_code
_entity_poly.pdbx_strand_id
1 'polypeptide(L)'
;MTIVIEKPDLSFTDKPEWIEEREKLWEKYCEGQYAELRKEKLRIRKDFFFTGEFERPRDNGRGQTLFLKARINDFPLRRPEGWSYVVYKFGGFNEFEMTKLLVHLVLPSLKELGWSLEEELALWDYFLPSTYKPTVRSPGPTKKHGAPIEGSLPLDSIIRQYALNLHCLLVGYSEISRKYFYRSDFLISTLRSIDSEELNKGSDLSDVLKSLFSEYYWDRSKLPDDCQEAFGRLMTEVEELIESGGVDSSVKEIWDEVKQKEG
;
A
#
# COMPACT_ATOMS: atom_id res chain seq x y z
N MET A 1 -11.34 -29.67 19.52
CA MET A 1 -12.11 -29.23 18.33
C MET A 1 -11.13 -28.84 17.26
N THR A 2 -11.14 -29.54 16.12
CA THR A 2 -10.29 -29.22 14.97
C THR A 2 -11.06 -28.19 14.14
N ILE A 3 -10.61 -26.94 14.12
CA ILE A 3 -11.20 -25.91 13.25
C ILE A 3 -10.82 -26.26 11.81
N VAL A 4 -11.81 -26.68 11.01
CA VAL A 4 -11.63 -26.87 9.57
C VAL A 4 -11.68 -25.48 8.94
N ILE A 5 -10.52 -24.98 8.50
CA ILE A 5 -10.44 -23.71 7.77
C ILE A 5 -10.66 -24.04 6.30
N GLU A 6 -11.77 -23.58 5.75
CA GLU A 6 -12.10 -23.77 4.34
C GLU A 6 -11.07 -23.07 3.44
N LYS A 7 -10.61 -23.80 2.42
CA LYS A 7 -9.73 -23.25 1.38
C LYS A 7 -10.56 -22.25 0.55
N PRO A 8 -10.07 -21.04 0.26
CA PRO A 8 -10.73 -20.14 -0.68
C PRO A 8 -10.93 -20.81 -2.06
N ASP A 9 -12.11 -20.63 -2.66
CA ASP A 9 -12.44 -21.16 -3.98
C ASP A 9 -11.72 -20.34 -5.08
N LEU A 10 -11.06 -21.05 -5.99
CA LEU A 10 -10.31 -20.48 -7.11
C LEU A 10 -10.93 -20.85 -8.47
N SER A 11 -12.09 -21.51 -8.51
CA SER A 11 -12.73 -21.97 -9.76
C SER A 11 -12.93 -20.88 -10.82
N PHE A 12 -12.96 -19.61 -10.41
CA PHE A 12 -13.07 -18.47 -11.30
C PHE A 12 -11.82 -18.21 -12.17
N THR A 13 -10.64 -18.75 -11.80
CA THR A 13 -9.40 -18.60 -12.59
C THR A 13 -9.44 -19.34 -13.92
N ASP A 14 -10.42 -20.23 -14.11
CA ASP A 14 -10.52 -21.09 -15.29
C ASP A 14 -11.41 -20.48 -16.39
N LYS A 15 -12.04 -19.31 -16.14
CA LYS A 15 -12.89 -18.68 -17.16
C LYS A 15 -12.05 -17.95 -18.24
N PRO A 16 -12.46 -17.95 -19.52
CA PRO A 16 -11.69 -17.36 -20.62
C PRO A 16 -11.35 -15.87 -20.46
N GLU A 17 -12.32 -15.08 -19.98
CA GLU A 17 -12.15 -13.65 -19.69
C GLU A 17 -10.94 -13.37 -18.77
N TRP A 18 -10.71 -14.25 -17.79
CA TRP A 18 -9.62 -14.13 -16.84
C TRP A 18 -8.27 -14.60 -17.39
N ILE A 19 -8.28 -15.51 -18.35
CA ILE A 19 -7.05 -15.88 -19.06
C ILE A 19 -6.55 -14.67 -19.85
N GLU A 20 -7.44 -13.99 -20.58
CA GLU A 20 -7.09 -12.84 -21.41
C GLU A 20 -6.59 -11.64 -20.60
N GLU A 21 -7.24 -11.30 -19.48
CA GLU A 21 -6.78 -10.22 -18.58
C GLU A 21 -5.38 -10.49 -18.02
N ARG A 22 -5.12 -11.75 -17.60
CA ARG A 22 -3.81 -12.15 -17.06
C ARG A 22 -2.71 -12.07 -18.10
N GLU A 23 -2.97 -12.49 -19.34
CA GLU A 23 -1.98 -12.40 -20.42
C GLU A 23 -1.55 -10.94 -20.66
N LYS A 24 -2.50 -10.01 -20.73
CA LYS A 24 -2.22 -8.57 -20.89
C LYS A 24 -1.43 -8.00 -19.70
N LEU A 25 -1.74 -8.42 -18.48
CA LEU A 25 -1.00 -7.99 -17.28
C LEU A 25 0.43 -8.55 -17.23
N TRP A 26 0.60 -9.81 -17.63
CA TRP A 26 1.90 -10.46 -17.70
C TRP A 26 2.83 -9.76 -18.70
N GLU A 27 2.33 -9.37 -19.87
CA GLU A 27 3.09 -8.61 -20.87
C GLU A 27 3.70 -7.33 -20.28
N LYS A 28 2.86 -6.49 -19.63
CA LYS A 28 3.31 -5.26 -18.95
C LYS A 28 4.34 -5.53 -17.86
N TYR A 29 4.11 -6.54 -17.03
CA TYR A 29 5.04 -6.93 -15.96
C TYR A 29 6.40 -7.38 -16.53
N CYS A 30 6.38 -8.09 -17.65
CA CYS A 30 7.57 -8.62 -18.31
C CYS A 30 8.41 -7.55 -19.01
N GLU A 31 7.77 -6.51 -19.59
CA GLU A 31 8.46 -5.40 -20.25
C GLU A 31 9.56 -4.78 -19.36
N GLY A 32 9.34 -4.69 -18.04
CA GLY A 32 10.32 -4.18 -17.08
C GLY A 32 11.29 -5.21 -16.49
N GLN A 33 11.13 -6.51 -16.73
CA GLN A 33 11.85 -7.59 -16.02
C GLN A 33 12.76 -8.44 -16.91
N TYR A 34 12.63 -8.34 -18.25
CA TYR A 34 13.45 -9.11 -19.20
C TYR A 34 14.96 -8.78 -19.14
N ALA A 35 15.35 -7.64 -18.56
CA ALA A 35 16.76 -7.23 -18.46
C ALA A 35 17.54 -7.93 -17.32
N GLU A 36 16.88 -8.43 -16.27
CA GLU A 36 17.57 -8.80 -15.00
C GLU A 36 17.32 -10.23 -14.50
N LEU A 37 16.34 -10.96 -15.03
CA LEU A 37 15.99 -12.30 -14.52
C LEU A 37 16.54 -13.44 -15.40
N ARG A 38 17.19 -14.42 -14.73
CA ARG A 38 17.56 -15.70 -15.37
C ARG A 38 16.29 -16.43 -15.86
N LYS A 39 16.33 -16.97 -17.08
CA LYS A 39 15.20 -17.67 -17.76
C LYS A 39 14.39 -18.60 -16.86
N GLU A 40 15.05 -19.34 -15.97
CA GLU A 40 14.38 -20.29 -15.06
C GLU A 40 13.52 -19.61 -13.98
N LYS A 41 13.97 -18.48 -13.41
CA LYS A 41 13.16 -17.72 -12.44
C LYS A 41 11.94 -17.10 -13.12
N LEU A 42 12.10 -16.65 -14.36
CA LEU A 42 11.01 -16.11 -15.16
C LEU A 42 9.96 -17.19 -15.45
N ARG A 43 10.38 -18.42 -15.80
CA ARG A 43 9.48 -19.57 -16.01
C ARG A 43 8.65 -19.86 -14.76
N ILE A 44 9.30 -19.99 -13.60
CA ILE A 44 8.61 -20.27 -12.33
C ILE A 44 7.65 -19.16 -11.93
N ARG A 45 8.05 -17.88 -12.11
CA ARG A 45 7.16 -16.74 -11.86
C ARG A 45 5.97 -16.74 -12.80
N LYS A 46 6.20 -17.04 -14.08
CA LYS A 46 5.14 -17.18 -15.09
C LYS A 46 4.17 -18.28 -14.68
N ASP A 47 4.67 -19.45 -14.33
CA ASP A 47 3.82 -20.57 -13.92
C ASP A 47 2.97 -20.21 -12.70
N PHE A 48 3.55 -19.57 -11.68
CA PHE A 48 2.77 -19.08 -10.53
C PHE A 48 1.77 -17.99 -10.90
N PHE A 49 2.16 -17.04 -11.76
CA PHE A 49 1.29 -15.97 -12.22
C PHE A 49 0.09 -16.54 -12.97
N PHE A 50 0.26 -17.57 -13.79
CA PHE A 50 -0.86 -18.15 -14.57
C PHE A 50 -1.68 -19.20 -13.80
N THR A 51 -1.09 -19.90 -12.84
CA THR A 51 -1.75 -21.03 -12.16
C THR A 51 -2.11 -20.76 -10.70
N GLY A 52 -1.50 -19.74 -10.07
CA GLY A 52 -1.57 -19.55 -8.62
C GLY A 52 -0.90 -20.67 -7.80
N GLU A 53 -0.25 -21.62 -8.48
CA GLU A 53 0.39 -22.79 -7.88
C GLU A 53 1.90 -22.81 -8.16
N PHE A 54 2.63 -23.59 -7.37
CA PHE A 54 4.07 -23.83 -7.57
C PHE A 54 4.31 -25.30 -7.85
N GLU A 55 5.21 -25.61 -8.78
CA GLU A 55 5.71 -26.98 -8.97
C GLU A 55 6.38 -27.51 -7.69
N ARG A 56 7.08 -26.67 -6.90
CA ARG A 56 7.76 -27.04 -5.64
C ARG A 56 7.80 -25.90 -4.59
N PRO A 57 7.31 -26.11 -3.35
CA PRO A 57 7.29 -25.08 -2.30
C PRO A 57 8.65 -24.65 -1.72
N ARG A 58 9.71 -25.45 -1.92
CA ARG A 58 11.06 -25.21 -1.35
C ARG A 58 11.97 -24.38 -2.25
N ASP A 59 11.64 -24.20 -3.53
CA ASP A 59 12.56 -23.60 -4.51
C ASP A 59 12.50 -22.06 -4.55
N ASN A 60 11.59 -21.43 -3.81
CA ASN A 60 11.20 -20.04 -4.06
C ASN A 60 11.30 -19.07 -2.86
N GLY A 61 12.32 -19.24 -2.03
CA GLY A 61 12.66 -18.22 -1.02
C GLY A 61 11.68 -18.17 0.15
N ARG A 62 11.05 -19.30 0.49
CA ARG A 62 10.22 -19.43 1.70
C ARG A 62 11.08 -19.06 2.92
N GLY A 63 10.73 -17.97 3.62
CA GLY A 63 11.53 -17.39 4.71
C GLY A 63 12.44 -16.21 4.31
N GLN A 64 12.37 -15.73 3.07
CA GLN A 64 13.02 -14.49 2.64
C GLN A 64 12.19 -13.26 3.01
N THR A 65 12.87 -12.16 3.29
CA THR A 65 12.25 -10.84 3.44
C THR A 65 11.41 -10.51 2.19
N LEU A 66 10.19 -10.00 2.39
CA LEU A 66 9.22 -9.66 1.33
C LEU A 66 8.57 -10.86 0.62
N PHE A 67 8.68 -12.09 1.12
CA PHE A 67 8.06 -13.26 0.47
C PHE A 67 6.55 -13.07 0.27
N LEU A 68 5.81 -12.71 1.32
CA LEU A 68 4.35 -12.50 1.23
C LEU A 68 3.98 -11.38 0.24
N LYS A 69 4.72 -10.26 0.26
CA LYS A 69 4.59 -9.17 -0.73
C LYS A 69 4.72 -9.71 -2.16
N ALA A 70 5.79 -10.45 -2.45
CA ALA A 70 6.04 -10.96 -3.80
C ALA A 70 4.91 -11.89 -4.25
N ARG A 71 4.36 -12.70 -3.33
CA ARG A 71 3.25 -13.60 -3.65
C ARG A 71 1.96 -12.87 -3.95
N ILE A 72 1.66 -11.78 -3.25
CA ILE A 72 0.46 -10.98 -3.52
C ILE A 72 0.63 -10.20 -4.83
N ASN A 73 1.82 -9.61 -5.05
CA ASN A 73 2.11 -8.82 -6.24
C ASN A 73 2.07 -9.65 -7.53
N ASP A 74 2.66 -10.84 -7.49
CA ASP A 74 2.75 -11.74 -8.64
C ASP A 74 1.52 -12.66 -8.76
N PHE A 75 0.49 -12.48 -7.91
CA PHE A 75 -0.70 -13.31 -7.97
C PHE A 75 -1.59 -12.88 -9.15
N PRO A 76 -2.15 -13.82 -9.92
CA PRO A 76 -3.06 -13.50 -11.02
C PRO A 76 -4.28 -12.67 -10.61
N LEU A 77 -4.72 -12.85 -9.37
CA LEU A 77 -5.97 -12.31 -8.88
C LEU A 77 -5.68 -11.13 -7.95
N ARG A 78 -5.65 -9.94 -8.53
CA ARG A 78 -5.55 -8.66 -7.81
C ARG A 78 -6.89 -8.26 -7.18
N ARG A 79 -7.49 -9.20 -6.44
CA ARG A 79 -8.80 -9.06 -5.80
C ARG A 79 -8.80 -9.74 -4.42
N PRO A 80 -9.74 -9.39 -3.52
CA PRO A 80 -9.82 -9.92 -2.16
C PRO A 80 -9.73 -11.44 -2.04
N GLU A 81 -10.35 -12.20 -2.94
CA GLU A 81 -10.36 -13.66 -2.93
C GLU A 81 -8.96 -14.23 -3.21
N GLY A 82 -8.25 -13.62 -4.15
CA GLY A 82 -6.88 -13.98 -4.48
C GLY A 82 -5.92 -13.68 -3.34
N TRP A 83 -6.04 -12.50 -2.73
CA TRP A 83 -5.22 -12.14 -1.57
C TRP A 83 -5.55 -13.01 -0.36
N SER A 84 -6.83 -13.36 -0.15
CA SER A 84 -7.25 -14.34 0.88
C SER A 84 -6.56 -15.67 0.67
N TYR A 85 -6.53 -16.18 -0.57
CA TYR A 85 -5.82 -17.40 -0.90
C TYR A 85 -4.32 -17.28 -0.60
N VAL A 86 -3.67 -16.20 -1.03
CA VAL A 86 -2.24 -16.00 -0.81
C VAL A 86 -1.92 -15.89 0.68
N VAL A 87 -2.68 -15.12 1.45
CA VAL A 87 -2.53 -14.99 2.90
C VAL A 87 -2.78 -16.33 3.60
N TYR A 88 -3.81 -17.06 3.21
CA TYR A 88 -4.08 -18.38 3.78
C TYR A 88 -2.95 -19.37 3.48
N LYS A 89 -2.54 -19.48 2.21
CA LYS A 89 -1.61 -20.49 1.72
C LYS A 89 -0.16 -20.18 2.08
N PHE A 90 0.21 -18.91 2.01
CA PHE A 90 1.57 -18.41 2.09
C PHE A 90 1.80 -17.41 3.23
N GLY A 91 0.77 -16.90 3.90
CA GLY A 91 0.94 -16.08 5.09
C GLY A 91 1.31 -16.90 6.33
N GLY A 92 1.67 -16.20 7.41
CA GLY A 92 1.91 -16.83 8.71
C GLY A 92 3.38 -17.20 8.98
N PHE A 93 4.35 -16.47 8.46
CA PHE A 93 5.74 -16.67 8.89
C PHE A 93 6.04 -15.93 10.18
N ASN A 94 5.70 -14.63 10.26
CA ASN A 94 5.78 -13.79 11.46
C ASN A 94 5.12 -12.41 11.22
N GLU A 95 5.05 -11.61 12.29
CA GLU A 95 4.60 -10.21 12.27
C GLU A 95 5.39 -9.34 11.29
N PHE A 96 6.70 -9.54 11.21
CA PHE A 96 7.59 -8.76 10.36
C PHE A 96 7.22 -8.84 8.87
N GLU A 97 6.83 -10.01 8.36
CA GLU A 97 6.37 -10.12 6.97
C GLU A 97 5.06 -9.39 6.71
N MET A 98 4.15 -9.36 7.68
CA MET A 98 2.90 -8.58 7.58
C MET A 98 3.21 -7.08 7.56
N THR A 99 4.05 -6.59 8.47
CA THR A 99 4.56 -5.22 8.46
C THR A 99 5.16 -4.86 7.09
N LYS A 100 5.99 -5.74 6.53
CA LYS A 100 6.63 -5.52 5.24
C LYS A 100 5.65 -5.55 4.07
N LEU A 101 4.61 -6.38 4.12
CA LEU A 101 3.52 -6.36 3.15
C LEU A 101 2.83 -4.99 3.15
N LEU A 102 2.44 -4.50 4.32
CA LEU A 102 1.73 -3.23 4.46
C LEU A 102 2.60 -2.08 3.94
N VAL A 103 3.84 -1.98 4.40
CA VAL A 103 4.75 -0.85 4.10
C VAL A 103 5.28 -0.88 2.66
N HIS A 104 5.52 -2.05 2.08
CA HIS A 104 6.19 -2.15 0.77
C HIS A 104 5.30 -2.63 -0.37
N LEU A 105 4.03 -2.92 -0.12
CA LEU A 105 3.06 -3.25 -1.17
C LEU A 105 1.77 -2.46 -1.04
N VAL A 106 1.17 -2.39 0.14
CA VAL A 106 -0.16 -1.76 0.28
C VAL A 106 -0.08 -0.25 0.20
N LEU A 107 0.85 0.37 0.94
CA LEU A 107 1.03 1.82 0.93
C LEU A 107 1.53 2.35 -0.43
N PRO A 108 2.64 1.85 -1.02
CA PRO A 108 3.26 2.48 -2.19
C PRO A 108 2.38 2.45 -3.45
N SER A 109 2.63 3.36 -4.41
CA SER A 109 2.07 3.27 -5.77
C SER A 109 2.53 1.97 -6.45
N LEU A 110 1.61 1.27 -7.11
CA LEU A 110 1.88 0.04 -7.86
C LEU A 110 1.63 0.19 -9.37
N LYS A 111 1.35 1.41 -9.83
CA LYS A 111 1.15 1.73 -11.25
C LYS A 111 2.28 1.26 -12.17
N GLU A 112 3.53 1.44 -11.76
CA GLU A 112 4.71 0.95 -12.52
C GLU A 112 4.70 -0.58 -12.69
N LEU A 113 3.99 -1.30 -11.82
CA LEU A 113 3.79 -2.75 -11.88
C LEU A 113 2.50 -3.12 -12.66
N GLY A 114 1.91 -2.15 -13.36
CA GLY A 114 0.72 -2.29 -14.16
C GLY A 114 -0.57 -2.44 -13.35
N TRP A 115 -0.60 -2.00 -12.08
CA TRP A 115 -1.84 -1.99 -11.29
C TRP A 115 -2.75 -0.82 -11.69
N SER A 116 -4.05 -1.09 -11.75
CA SER A 116 -5.06 -0.03 -11.93
C SER A 116 -5.31 0.71 -10.61
N LEU A 117 -5.91 1.91 -10.69
CA LEU A 117 -6.30 2.66 -9.51
C LEU A 117 -7.31 1.88 -8.66
N GLU A 118 -8.27 1.22 -9.30
CA GLU A 118 -9.29 0.40 -8.65
C GLU A 118 -8.66 -0.80 -7.93
N GLU A 119 -7.67 -1.46 -8.55
CA GLU A 119 -6.94 -2.58 -7.92
C GLU A 119 -6.15 -2.11 -6.69
N GLU A 120 -5.48 -0.96 -6.78
CA GLU A 120 -4.74 -0.42 -5.64
C GLU A 120 -5.66 0.03 -4.49
N LEU A 121 -6.81 0.64 -4.79
CA LEU A 121 -7.81 1.01 -3.79
C LEU A 121 -8.41 -0.23 -3.13
N ALA A 122 -8.74 -1.26 -3.91
CA ALA A 122 -9.20 -2.53 -3.38
C ALA A 122 -8.15 -3.20 -2.48
N LEU A 123 -6.86 -3.14 -2.86
CA LEU A 123 -5.77 -3.67 -2.04
C LEU A 123 -5.64 -2.92 -0.72
N TRP A 124 -5.74 -1.59 -0.78
CA TRP A 124 -5.74 -0.73 0.40
C TRP A 124 -6.88 -1.10 1.32
N ASP A 125 -8.13 -1.13 0.83
CA ASP A 125 -9.32 -1.40 1.65
C ASP A 125 -9.37 -2.81 2.20
N TYR A 126 -8.77 -3.76 1.47
CA TYR A 126 -8.69 -5.14 1.94
C TYR A 126 -7.73 -5.28 3.11
N PHE A 127 -6.56 -4.64 3.07
CA PHE A 127 -5.54 -4.80 4.11
C PHE A 127 -5.61 -3.76 5.22
N LEU A 128 -6.06 -2.55 4.95
CA LEU A 128 -6.04 -1.44 5.89
C LEU A 128 -7.45 -1.10 6.37
N PRO A 129 -7.60 -0.77 7.67
CA PRO A 129 -8.84 -0.19 8.18
C PRO A 129 -9.13 1.18 7.55
N SER A 130 -10.36 1.66 7.67
CA SER A 130 -10.76 2.98 7.17
C SER A 130 -10.02 4.14 7.85
N THR A 131 -9.59 3.96 9.11
CA THR A 131 -8.81 4.92 9.88
C THR A 131 -7.54 4.28 10.41
N TYR A 132 -6.48 5.06 10.57
CA TYR A 132 -5.18 4.58 11.03
C TYR A 132 -5.27 3.77 12.33
N LYS A 133 -4.52 2.65 12.35
CA LYS A 133 -4.23 1.87 13.53
C LYS A 133 -2.76 1.42 13.46
N PRO A 134 -2.01 1.48 14.57
CA PRO A 134 -0.58 1.11 14.59
C PRO A 134 -0.35 -0.39 14.40
N THR A 135 -1.37 -1.21 14.66
CA THR A 135 -1.36 -2.66 14.44
C THR A 135 -2.53 -3.05 13.55
N VAL A 136 -2.23 -3.78 12.49
CA VAL A 136 -3.19 -4.22 11.48
C VAL A 136 -3.20 -5.75 11.45
N ARG A 137 -4.41 -6.32 11.41
CA ARG A 137 -4.63 -7.77 11.32
C ARG A 137 -4.89 -8.17 9.88
N SER A 138 -4.40 -9.33 9.48
CA SER A 138 -4.78 -9.93 8.20
C SER A 138 -6.30 -10.21 8.17
N PRO A 139 -6.99 -10.03 7.03
CA PRO A 139 -8.45 -10.19 6.97
C PRO A 139 -8.95 -11.60 7.26
N GLY A 140 -8.10 -12.61 7.04
CA GLY A 140 -8.43 -14.02 7.26
C GLY A 140 -7.33 -14.77 7.99
N PRO A 141 -7.61 -16.02 8.39
CA PRO A 141 -6.65 -16.88 9.06
C PRO A 141 -5.56 -17.38 8.11
N THR A 142 -4.39 -17.66 8.67
CA THR A 142 -3.30 -18.33 7.94
C THR A 142 -3.35 -19.83 8.15
N LYS A 143 -2.95 -20.63 7.16
CA LYS A 143 -2.92 -22.10 7.28
C LYS A 143 -2.01 -22.57 8.41
N LYS A 144 -0.91 -21.86 8.70
CA LYS A 144 0.08 -22.26 9.70
C LYS A 144 -0.38 -21.99 11.13
N HIS A 145 -0.97 -20.82 11.39
CA HIS A 145 -1.37 -20.43 12.75
C HIS A 145 -2.85 -20.71 13.05
N GLY A 146 -3.66 -20.94 12.02
CA GLY A 146 -5.11 -21.10 12.16
C GLY A 146 -5.82 -19.82 12.63
N ALA A 147 -5.12 -18.70 12.66
CA ALA A 147 -5.61 -17.40 13.10
C ALA A 147 -5.05 -16.29 12.19
N PRO A 148 -5.66 -15.09 12.20
CA PRO A 148 -5.09 -13.90 11.58
C PRO A 148 -3.70 -13.58 12.15
N ILE A 149 -2.86 -12.96 11.32
CA ILE A 149 -1.56 -12.43 11.74
C ILE A 149 -1.63 -10.92 11.90
N GLU A 150 -0.85 -10.40 12.84
CA GLU A 150 -0.71 -8.96 13.06
C GLU A 150 0.57 -8.45 12.39
N GLY A 151 0.55 -7.19 11.98
CA GLY A 151 1.71 -6.45 11.53
C GLY A 151 1.64 -5.02 12.05
N SER A 152 2.81 -4.43 12.30
CA SER A 152 2.91 -3.02 12.64
C SER A 152 2.77 -2.16 11.38
N LEU A 153 2.09 -1.04 11.51
CA LEU A 153 2.00 0.00 10.49
C LEU A 153 2.63 1.29 11.05
N PRO A 154 3.93 1.51 10.82
CA PRO A 154 4.63 2.66 11.36
C PRO A 154 4.06 3.95 10.79
N LEU A 155 3.81 4.91 11.67
CA LEU A 155 3.22 6.20 11.29
C LEU A 155 4.13 6.97 10.31
N ASP A 156 5.43 6.98 10.56
CA ASP A 156 6.44 7.56 9.66
C ASP A 156 6.37 6.99 8.24
N SER A 157 6.09 5.69 8.08
CA SER A 157 5.93 5.08 6.77
C SER A 157 4.70 5.61 6.02
N ILE A 158 3.61 5.89 6.71
CA ILE A 158 2.40 6.47 6.09
C ILE A 158 2.68 7.91 5.68
N ILE A 159 3.17 8.73 6.60
CA ILE A 159 3.42 10.16 6.35
C ILE A 159 4.41 10.35 5.20
N ARG A 160 5.50 9.56 5.16
CA ARG A 160 6.45 9.57 4.03
C ARG A 160 5.80 9.19 2.71
N GLN A 161 4.91 8.20 2.69
CA GLN A 161 4.22 7.81 1.46
C GLN A 161 3.27 8.90 1.00
N TYR A 162 2.47 9.51 1.88
CA TYR A 162 1.63 10.64 1.48
C TYR A 162 2.48 11.82 0.98
N ALA A 163 3.51 12.24 1.72
CA ALA A 163 4.37 13.35 1.32
C ALA A 163 4.99 13.12 -0.07
N LEU A 164 5.63 11.97 -0.28
CA LEU A 164 6.27 11.63 -1.54
C LEU A 164 5.28 11.59 -2.71
N ASN A 165 4.15 10.89 -2.55
CA ASN A 165 3.24 10.66 -3.66
C ASN A 165 2.44 11.93 -4.00
N LEU A 166 2.06 12.74 -3.01
CA LEU A 166 1.42 14.04 -3.27
C LEU A 166 2.37 14.98 -4.00
N HIS A 167 3.62 15.09 -3.54
CA HIS A 167 4.65 15.87 -4.22
C HIS A 167 4.83 15.43 -5.68
N CYS A 168 5.01 14.13 -5.91
CA CYS A 168 5.19 13.59 -7.25
C CYS A 168 3.98 13.87 -8.17
N LEU A 169 2.76 13.84 -7.64
CA LEU A 169 1.56 14.21 -8.40
C LEU A 169 1.55 15.70 -8.74
N LEU A 170 1.94 16.58 -7.80
CA LEU A 170 2.01 18.03 -7.99
C LEU A 170 3.07 18.48 -8.98
N VAL A 171 4.19 17.76 -9.11
CA VAL A 171 5.20 18.02 -10.17
C VAL A 171 4.88 17.33 -11.51
N GLY A 172 3.83 16.49 -11.56
CA GLY A 172 3.32 15.88 -12.80
C GLY A 172 3.85 14.48 -13.15
N TYR A 173 4.32 13.67 -12.19
CA TYR A 173 4.69 12.28 -12.46
C TYR A 173 3.46 11.40 -12.69
N SER A 174 3.28 10.91 -13.92
CA SER A 174 2.14 10.08 -14.36
C SER A 174 2.08 8.68 -13.72
N GLU A 175 3.25 8.17 -13.32
CA GLU A 175 3.43 6.82 -12.75
C GLU A 175 3.03 6.71 -11.29
N ILE A 176 2.55 7.81 -10.69
CA ILE A 176 2.03 7.80 -9.34
C ILE A 176 0.52 7.57 -9.33
N SER A 177 0.10 6.65 -8.46
CA SER A 177 -1.28 6.35 -8.18
C SER A 177 -1.96 7.51 -7.46
N ARG A 178 -3.17 7.84 -7.90
CA ARG A 178 -4.01 8.89 -7.31
C ARG A 178 -4.76 8.42 -6.07
N LYS A 179 -4.54 7.18 -5.60
CA LYS A 179 -5.29 6.58 -4.47
C LYS A 179 -5.27 7.42 -3.20
N TYR A 180 -4.20 8.18 -2.97
CA TYR A 180 -4.01 9.01 -1.78
C TYR A 180 -5.06 10.12 -1.67
N PHE A 181 -5.61 10.61 -2.78
CA PHE A 181 -6.72 11.57 -2.75
C PHE A 181 -8.04 10.93 -2.29
N TYR A 182 -8.22 9.62 -2.52
CA TYR A 182 -9.43 8.89 -2.11
C TYR A 182 -9.35 8.35 -0.69
N ARG A 183 -8.20 8.48 -0.03
CA ARG A 183 -7.97 8.00 1.35
C ARG A 183 -7.52 9.16 2.24
N SER A 184 -8.12 10.35 2.09
CA SER A 184 -7.82 11.51 2.94
C SER A 184 -8.08 11.21 4.41
N ASP A 185 -9.20 10.55 4.74
CA ASP A 185 -9.55 10.10 6.10
C ASP A 185 -8.43 9.30 6.79
N PHE A 186 -7.70 8.50 6.02
CA PHE A 186 -6.59 7.71 6.55
C PHE A 186 -5.41 8.61 6.92
N LEU A 187 -5.08 9.61 6.10
CA LEU A 187 -4.06 10.61 6.45
C LEU A 187 -4.51 11.45 7.65
N ILE A 188 -5.75 11.95 7.65
CA ILE A 188 -6.32 12.74 8.75
C ILE A 188 -6.23 11.99 10.08
N SER A 189 -6.67 10.72 10.12
CA SER A 189 -6.56 9.89 11.32
C SER A 189 -5.11 9.55 11.69
N THR A 190 -4.20 9.46 10.72
CA THR A 190 -2.77 9.31 10.98
C THR A 190 -2.21 10.55 11.66
N LEU A 191 -2.48 11.76 11.14
CA LEU A 191 -2.02 13.03 11.73
C LEU A 191 -2.50 13.21 13.18
N ARG A 192 -3.75 12.83 13.47
CA ARG A 192 -4.30 12.82 14.85
C ARG A 192 -3.54 11.93 15.83
N SER A 193 -2.82 10.93 15.31
CA SER A 193 -2.11 9.95 16.12
C SER A 193 -0.64 10.32 16.34
N ILE A 194 -0.18 11.45 15.81
CA ILE A 194 1.18 11.96 16.02
C ILE A 194 1.19 12.76 17.31
N ASP A 195 2.03 12.35 18.25
CA ASP A 195 2.31 13.10 19.46
C ASP A 195 3.76 13.59 19.49
N SER A 196 4.09 14.39 20.51
CA SER A 196 5.45 14.89 20.72
C SER A 196 6.48 13.77 20.92
N GLU A 197 6.10 12.60 21.43
CA GLU A 197 7.02 11.47 21.59
C GLU A 197 7.41 10.89 20.22
N GLU A 198 6.44 10.67 19.33
CA GLU A 198 6.66 10.19 17.96
C GLU A 198 7.59 11.11 17.17
N LEU A 199 7.42 12.43 17.29
CA LEU A 199 8.30 13.41 16.65
C LEU A 199 9.76 13.35 17.17
N ASN A 200 9.94 12.97 18.44
CA ASN A 200 11.24 12.91 19.10
C ASN A 200 11.95 11.55 18.98
N LYS A 201 11.33 10.52 18.36
CA LYS A 201 11.90 9.17 18.20
C LYS A 201 13.10 9.08 17.25
N GLY A 202 13.64 10.21 16.78
CA GLY A 202 14.83 10.26 15.93
C GLY A 202 14.58 9.90 14.46
N SER A 203 13.31 9.76 14.06
CA SER A 203 12.91 9.81 12.66
C SER A 203 12.87 11.27 12.19
N ASP A 204 13.27 11.55 10.95
CA ASP A 204 13.11 12.85 10.30
C ASP A 204 11.61 13.20 10.03
N LEU A 205 10.70 12.74 10.88
CA LEU A 205 9.24 12.86 10.71
C LEU A 205 8.81 14.32 10.67
N SER A 206 9.42 15.18 11.50
CA SER A 206 9.17 16.63 11.46
C SER A 206 9.50 17.23 10.09
N ASP A 207 10.62 16.83 9.48
CA ASP A 207 11.00 17.32 8.15
C ASP A 207 10.08 16.78 7.05
N VAL A 208 9.62 15.54 7.18
CA VAL A 208 8.63 14.96 6.25
C VAL A 208 7.29 15.67 6.41
N LEU A 209 6.86 16.00 7.62
CA LEU A 209 5.65 16.78 7.87
C LEU A 209 5.77 18.19 7.28
N LYS A 210 6.92 18.85 7.44
CA LYS A 210 7.19 20.12 6.78
C LYS A 210 7.02 20.00 5.27
N SER A 211 7.62 18.98 4.65
CA SER A 211 7.45 18.72 3.21
C SER A 211 5.99 18.52 2.83
N LEU A 212 5.26 17.67 3.57
CA LEU A 212 3.84 17.42 3.33
C LEU A 212 3.00 18.70 3.43
N PHE A 213 3.25 19.54 4.43
CA PHE A 213 2.51 20.79 4.63
C PHE A 213 2.88 21.85 3.59
N SER A 214 4.13 21.90 3.14
CA SER A 214 4.55 22.80 2.06
C SER A 214 3.81 22.52 0.75
N GLU A 215 3.35 21.28 0.51
CA GLU A 215 2.52 20.96 -0.66
C GLU A 215 1.20 21.78 -0.69
N TYR A 216 0.74 22.33 0.44
CA TYR A 216 -0.45 23.18 0.50
C TYR A 216 -0.35 24.39 -0.46
N TYR A 217 0.86 24.94 -0.54
CA TYR A 217 1.21 26.17 -1.25
C TYR A 217 1.65 25.93 -2.70
N TRP A 218 1.74 24.68 -3.11
CA TRP A 218 2.23 24.31 -4.43
C TRP A 218 1.21 24.59 -5.55
N ASP A 219 1.74 24.83 -6.76
CA ASP A 219 0.94 25.03 -7.95
C ASP A 219 0.22 23.73 -8.34
N ARG A 220 -1.11 23.79 -8.38
CA ARG A 220 -1.99 22.66 -8.67
C ARG A 220 -2.25 22.50 -10.18
N SER A 221 -1.71 23.38 -11.02
CA SER A 221 -1.95 23.38 -12.47
C SER A 221 -1.47 22.11 -13.18
N LYS A 222 -0.53 21.38 -12.57
CA LYS A 222 -0.04 20.09 -13.07
C LYS A 222 -0.95 18.93 -12.71
N LEU A 223 -1.84 19.12 -11.74
CA LEU A 223 -2.81 18.09 -11.40
C LEU A 223 -3.91 18.03 -12.47
N PRO A 224 -4.32 16.82 -12.85
CA PRO A 224 -5.57 16.58 -13.57
C PRO A 224 -6.76 17.26 -12.90
N ASP A 225 -7.74 17.72 -13.67
CA ASP A 225 -8.90 18.46 -13.13
C ASP A 225 -9.64 17.70 -12.02
N ASP A 226 -9.81 16.38 -12.20
CA ASP A 226 -10.43 15.50 -11.20
C ASP A 226 -9.61 15.39 -9.90
N CYS A 227 -8.30 15.61 -9.97
CA CYS A 227 -7.40 15.62 -8.83
C CYS A 227 -7.30 16.98 -8.15
N GLN A 228 -7.52 18.10 -8.87
CA GLN A 228 -7.42 19.43 -8.30
C GLN A 228 -8.48 19.65 -7.20
N GLU A 229 -9.72 19.22 -7.45
CA GLU A 229 -10.79 19.31 -6.46
C GLU A 229 -10.49 18.40 -5.25
N ALA A 230 -10.08 17.16 -5.51
CA ALA A 230 -9.79 16.19 -4.45
C ALA A 230 -8.60 16.61 -3.58
N PHE A 231 -7.54 17.14 -4.18
CA PHE A 231 -6.41 17.73 -3.47
C PHE A 231 -6.83 18.96 -2.67
N GLY A 232 -7.61 19.86 -3.27
CA GLY A 232 -8.14 21.03 -2.58
C GLY A 232 -8.90 20.65 -1.31
N ARG A 233 -9.81 19.67 -1.43
CA ARG A 233 -10.55 19.13 -0.30
C ARG A 233 -9.65 18.53 0.78
N LEU A 234 -8.70 17.68 0.39
CA LEU A 234 -7.73 17.08 1.31
C LEU A 234 -6.98 18.16 2.10
N MET A 235 -6.47 19.19 1.41
CA MET A 235 -5.68 20.24 2.08
C MET A 235 -6.53 21.14 2.97
N THR A 236 -7.80 21.38 2.61
CA THR A 236 -8.77 22.04 3.50
C THR A 236 -9.05 21.20 4.74
N GLU A 237 -9.28 19.89 4.60
CA GLU A 237 -9.49 18.97 5.74
C GLU A 237 -8.28 18.93 6.68
N VAL A 238 -7.05 18.96 6.14
CA VAL A 238 -5.81 19.02 6.92
C VAL A 238 -5.71 20.35 7.67
N GLU A 239 -5.94 21.48 7.00
CA GLU A 239 -5.92 22.80 7.65
C GLU A 239 -6.97 22.88 8.76
N GLU A 240 -8.23 22.52 8.50
CA GLU A 240 -9.29 22.51 9.50
C GLU A 240 -8.96 21.63 10.70
N LEU A 241 -8.38 20.45 10.46
CA LEU A 241 -7.93 19.55 11.53
C LEU A 241 -6.90 20.24 12.43
N ILE A 242 -5.91 20.92 11.85
CA ILE A 242 -4.82 21.54 12.59
C ILE A 242 -5.29 22.81 13.30
N GLU A 243 -6.06 23.66 12.61
CA GLU A 243 -6.55 24.93 13.17
C GLU A 243 -7.58 24.73 14.28
N SER A 244 -8.37 23.66 14.23
CA SER A 244 -9.31 23.29 15.30
C SER A 244 -8.65 22.66 16.53
N GLY A 245 -7.33 22.44 16.52
CA GLY A 245 -6.62 21.77 17.60
C GLY A 245 -6.86 20.25 17.63
N GLY A 246 -7.21 19.65 16.49
CA GLY A 246 -7.41 18.21 16.37
C GLY A 246 -6.13 17.37 16.34
N VAL A 247 -4.95 17.99 16.41
CA VAL A 247 -3.64 17.36 16.47
C VAL A 247 -2.87 17.83 17.70
N ASP A 248 -1.78 17.13 18.04
CA ASP A 248 -0.85 17.58 19.07
C ASP A 248 -0.25 18.96 18.75
N SER A 249 0.04 19.76 19.79
CA SER A 249 0.59 21.10 19.63
C SER A 249 1.90 21.13 18.85
N SER A 250 2.75 20.11 18.95
CA SER A 250 4.00 20.04 18.20
C SER A 250 3.77 19.87 16.70
N VAL A 251 2.67 19.21 16.28
CA VAL A 251 2.30 19.15 14.85
C VAL A 251 1.79 20.51 14.38
N LYS A 252 1.01 21.21 15.22
CA LYS A 252 0.55 22.58 14.92
C LYS A 252 1.73 23.55 14.79
N GLU A 253 2.74 23.46 15.65
CA GLU A 253 3.95 24.29 15.56
C GLU A 253 4.67 24.09 14.23
N ILE A 254 4.77 22.85 13.73
CA ILE A 254 5.36 22.54 12.42
C ILE A 254 4.53 23.19 11.29
N TRP A 255 3.20 23.10 11.38
CA TRP A 255 2.30 23.75 10.41
C TRP A 255 2.45 25.27 10.41
N ASP A 256 2.45 25.90 11.59
CA ASP A 256 2.60 27.35 11.75
C ASP A 256 3.97 27.83 11.21
N GLU A 257 5.04 27.05 11.41
CA GLU A 257 6.36 27.31 10.82
C GLU A 257 6.31 27.34 9.28
N VAL A 258 5.62 26.36 8.68
CA VAL A 258 5.45 26.31 7.22
C VAL A 258 4.60 27.47 6.71
N LYS A 259 3.50 27.81 7.39
CA LYS A 259 2.66 28.97 7.00
C LYS A 259 3.45 30.27 6.99
N GLN A 260 4.30 30.49 8.00
CA GLN A 260 5.11 31.71 8.10
C GLN A 260 6.17 31.81 7.01
N LYS A 261 6.62 30.67 6.46
CA LYS A 261 7.68 30.62 5.45
C LYS A 261 7.15 30.74 4.02
N GLU A 262 6.01 30.11 3.74
CA GLU A 262 5.46 29.96 2.38
C GLU A 262 4.24 30.87 2.11
N GLY A 263 3.60 31.42 3.15
CA GLY A 263 2.45 32.34 3.05
C GLY A 263 2.82 33.81 3.15
#